data_AF-A0A6N9RBL3-F1
#
_entry.id   AF-A0A6N9RBL3-F1
#
_cell.length_a   1.000
_cell.length_b   1.000
_cell.length_c   1.000
_cell.angle_alpha   90.00
_cell.angle_beta   90.00
_cell.angle_gamma   90.00
#
_symmetry.space_group_name_H-M   'P 1'
#
loop_
_entity.id
_entity.type
_entity.pdbx_description
1 polymer ?
#
loop_
_entity_poly.entity_id
_entity_poly.type
_entity_poly.pdbx_seq_one_letter_code
_entity_poly.pdbx_strand_id
1 'polypeptide(L)'
;MQTPRAFFVPAPLAVAPLDACGSSDDDQPVPPVAVPVAVGNTVALTVSGSVLSFDRATPATLKGSIAVSGLLPNEKLVGLLYALSNQARPYTLNAATGVATFKAALVAAPGDDNPYTALTGRQFGVDFNPVADRLRVVSDTGLNLRIDVTTGNAIKF
;
A
#
# COMPACT_ATOMS: atom_id res chain seq x y z
N MET A 1 -38.20 35.80 -34.65
CA MET A 1 -37.67 34.42 -34.59
C MET A 1 -37.53 34.06 -33.13
N GLN A 2 -38.43 33.22 -32.64
CA GLN A 2 -38.61 32.89 -31.22
C GLN A 2 -37.87 31.58 -30.94
N THR A 3 -36.81 31.61 -30.13
CA THR A 3 -36.14 30.39 -29.63
C THR A 3 -36.64 30.13 -28.21
N PRO A 4 -37.31 28.99 -27.92
CA PRO A 4 -37.79 28.70 -26.57
C PRO A 4 -36.62 28.32 -25.66
N ARG A 5 -36.57 28.95 -24.47
CA ARG A 5 -35.69 28.58 -23.36
C ARG A 5 -36.27 27.32 -22.70
N ALA A 6 -35.58 26.19 -22.82
CA ALA A 6 -35.93 24.98 -22.09
C ALA A 6 -35.61 25.17 -20.60
N PHE A 7 -36.65 25.28 -19.77
CA PHE A 7 -36.55 25.16 -18.32
C PHE A 7 -36.49 23.66 -17.98
N PHE A 8 -35.36 23.19 -17.47
CA PHE A 8 -35.22 21.83 -16.96
C PHE A 8 -35.67 21.83 -15.50
N VAL A 9 -36.83 21.23 -15.21
CA VAL A 9 -37.32 20.99 -13.84
C VAL A 9 -36.91 19.58 -13.46
N PRO A 10 -36.00 19.36 -12.49
CA PRO A 10 -35.74 18.02 -11.99
C PRO A 10 -36.92 17.60 -11.10
N ALA A 11 -37.60 16.53 -11.51
CA ALA A 11 -38.61 15.85 -10.72
C ALA A 11 -37.95 15.17 -9.51
N PRO A 12 -38.51 15.28 -8.28
CA PRO A 12 -37.98 14.55 -7.15
C PRO A 12 -38.32 13.05 -7.29
N LEU A 13 -37.29 12.21 -7.26
CA LEU A 13 -37.41 10.77 -7.06
C LEU A 13 -37.88 10.54 -5.61
N ALA A 14 -39.11 10.09 -5.45
CA ALA A 14 -39.64 9.62 -4.18
C ALA A 14 -38.99 8.26 -3.87
N VAL A 15 -38.15 8.21 -2.85
CA VAL A 15 -37.66 6.96 -2.24
C VAL A 15 -38.63 6.61 -1.12
N ALA A 16 -39.34 5.50 -1.25
CA ALA A 16 -40.13 4.93 -0.16
C ALA A 16 -39.18 4.25 0.85
N PRO A 17 -39.21 4.59 2.14
CA PRO A 17 -38.54 3.77 3.14
C PRO A 17 -39.36 2.49 3.35
N LEU A 18 -38.68 1.35 3.23
CA LEU A 18 -39.19 0.08 3.74
C LEU A 18 -38.81 0.04 5.23
N ASP A 19 -39.80 0.19 6.11
CA ASP A 19 -39.64 -0.05 7.53
C ASP A 19 -39.36 -1.54 7.77
N ALA A 20 -38.10 -1.87 8.05
CA ALA A 20 -37.72 -3.15 8.64
C ALA A 20 -37.57 -2.96 10.15
N CYS A 21 -38.61 -3.35 10.88
CA CYS A 21 -38.59 -3.44 12.34
C CYS A 21 -37.73 -4.65 12.78
N GLY A 22 -36.71 -4.39 13.59
CA GLY A 22 -35.83 -5.42 14.16
C GLY A 22 -34.83 -4.82 15.12
N SER A 23 -35.22 -4.69 16.38
CA SER A 23 -34.43 -4.19 17.50
C SER A 23 -33.17 -5.02 17.77
N SER A 24 -31.99 -4.42 17.62
CA SER A 24 -30.72 -4.79 18.28
C SER A 24 -29.74 -3.61 18.13
N ASP A 25 -29.47 -2.92 19.24
CA ASP A 25 -28.53 -1.79 19.35
C ASP A 25 -27.06 -2.22 19.18
N ASP A 26 -26.65 -2.61 17.97
CA ASP A 26 -25.25 -2.90 17.62
C ASP A 26 -24.87 -2.34 16.23
N ASP A 27 -25.37 -1.15 15.89
CA ASP A 27 -25.02 -0.46 14.64
C ASP A 27 -23.68 0.29 14.79
N GLN A 28 -22.61 -0.46 15.04
CA GLN A 28 -21.26 0.07 14.80
C GLN A 28 -21.05 0.13 13.29
N PRO A 29 -20.64 1.29 12.72
CA PRO A 29 -20.31 1.37 11.30
C PRO A 29 -19.24 0.33 10.98
N VAL A 30 -19.62 -0.70 10.24
CA VAL A 30 -18.67 -1.70 9.75
C VAL A 30 -17.66 -0.93 8.90
N PRO A 31 -16.34 -1.00 9.19
CA PRO A 31 -15.34 -0.34 8.35
C PRO A 31 -15.57 -0.78 6.90
N PRO A 32 -15.56 0.14 5.92
CA PRO A 32 -15.77 -0.24 4.54
C PRO A 32 -14.72 -1.28 4.16
N VAL A 33 -15.18 -2.51 3.91
CA VAL A 33 -14.34 -3.60 3.43
C VAL A 33 -13.82 -3.15 2.08
N ALA A 34 -12.51 -2.96 1.97
CA ALA A 34 -11.89 -2.55 0.72
C ALA A 34 -12.19 -3.62 -0.34
N VAL A 35 -12.95 -3.24 -1.37
CA VAL A 35 -13.30 -4.15 -2.46
C VAL A 35 -12.01 -4.46 -3.23
N PRO A 36 -11.64 -5.74 -3.43
CA PRO A 36 -10.45 -6.09 -4.16
C PRO A 36 -10.46 -5.50 -5.57
N VAL A 37 -9.32 -4.96 -6.00
CA VAL A 37 -9.14 -4.40 -7.34
C VAL A 37 -8.48 -5.40 -8.29
N ALA A 38 -8.72 -5.24 -9.59
CA ALA A 38 -8.05 -6.05 -10.60
C ALA A 38 -6.55 -5.72 -10.64
N VAL A 39 -5.72 -6.77 -10.72
CA VAL A 39 -4.26 -6.65 -10.76
C VAL A 39 -3.77 -7.09 -12.15
N GLY A 40 -3.08 -6.18 -12.84
CA GLY A 40 -2.34 -6.44 -14.07
C GLY A 40 -0.97 -7.07 -13.82
N ASN A 41 -0.15 -7.14 -14.86
CA ASN A 41 1.20 -7.74 -14.74
C ASN A 41 2.26 -6.80 -14.14
N THR A 42 1.88 -5.57 -13.78
CA THR A 42 2.74 -4.60 -13.11
C THR A 42 1.99 -3.88 -12.00
N VAL A 43 2.72 -3.60 -10.93
CA VAL A 43 2.23 -2.91 -9.74
C VAL A 43 3.22 -1.79 -9.37
N ALA A 44 2.69 -0.69 -8.85
CA ALA A 44 3.48 0.47 -8.42
C ALA A 44 2.95 1.03 -7.09
N LEU A 45 3.86 1.55 -6.27
CA LEU A 45 3.51 2.30 -5.05
C LEU A 45 3.46 3.78 -5.38
N THR A 46 2.40 4.47 -4.99
CA THR A 46 2.34 5.93 -5.04
C THR A 46 2.85 6.54 -3.74
N VAL A 47 3.35 7.79 -3.82
CA VAL A 47 3.72 8.58 -2.65
C VAL A 47 2.51 8.90 -1.74
N SER A 48 1.29 8.80 -2.27
CA SER A 48 0.05 8.96 -1.51
C SER A 48 -0.34 7.71 -0.72
N GLY A 49 0.43 6.61 -0.81
CA GLY A 49 0.16 5.37 -0.09
C GLY A 49 -0.88 4.49 -0.77
N SER A 50 -0.87 4.42 -2.10
CA SER A 50 -1.76 3.56 -2.88
C SER A 50 -0.98 2.60 -3.75
N VAL A 51 -1.53 1.40 -3.97
CA VAL A 51 -1.04 0.45 -4.97
C VAL A 51 -1.80 0.68 -6.26
N LEU A 52 -1.08 1.02 -7.32
CA LEU A 52 -1.60 1.04 -8.67
C LEU A 52 -1.26 -0.28 -9.36
N SER A 53 -2.13 -0.74 -10.24
CA SER A 53 -1.84 -1.87 -11.11
C SER A 53 -2.25 -1.58 -12.54
N PHE A 54 -1.42 -2.03 -13.49
CA PHE A 54 -1.57 -1.83 -14.92
C PHE A 54 -0.80 -2.92 -15.69
N ASP A 55 -1.03 -3.04 -17.00
CA ASP A 55 -0.22 -3.90 -17.86
C ASP A 55 0.92 -3.10 -18.50
N ARG A 56 2.13 -3.68 -18.58
CA ARG A 56 3.29 -3.04 -19.23
C ARG A 56 3.04 -2.67 -20.69
N ALA A 57 2.17 -3.43 -21.38
CA ALA A 57 1.81 -3.18 -22.77
C ALA A 57 0.89 -1.96 -22.94
N THR A 58 0.17 -1.56 -21.89
CA THR A 58 -0.76 -0.42 -21.89
C THR A 58 -0.64 0.38 -20.58
N PRO A 59 0.51 0.99 -20.30
CA PRO A 59 0.81 1.58 -18.99
C PRO A 59 -0.01 2.83 -18.67
N ALA A 60 -0.62 3.46 -19.68
CA ALA A 60 -1.53 4.60 -19.50
C ALA A 60 -2.93 4.20 -18.99
N THR A 61 -3.26 2.90 -19.00
CA THR A 61 -4.57 2.40 -18.57
C THR A 61 -4.43 1.68 -17.23
N LEU A 62 -4.93 2.30 -16.16
CA LEU A 62 -4.98 1.66 -14.84
C LEU A 62 -6.01 0.53 -14.84
N LYS A 63 -5.62 -0.63 -14.31
CA LYS A 63 -6.51 -1.75 -14.02
C LYS A 63 -7.08 -1.70 -12.61
N GLY A 64 -6.31 -1.14 -11.67
CA GLY A 64 -6.70 -1.06 -10.27
C GLY A 64 -5.92 0.01 -9.54
N SER A 65 -6.57 0.59 -8.53
CA SER A 65 -5.96 1.50 -7.56
C SER A 65 -6.60 1.24 -6.21
N ILE A 66 -5.79 0.92 -5.22
CA ILE A 66 -6.26 0.63 -3.86
C ILE A 66 -5.35 1.26 -2.81
N ALA A 67 -5.93 1.81 -1.75
CA ALA A 67 -5.16 2.37 -0.64
C ALA A 67 -4.46 1.26 0.16
N VAL A 68 -3.24 1.52 0.59
CA VAL A 68 -2.50 0.60 1.47
C VAL A 68 -3.10 0.64 2.87
N SER A 69 -3.29 -0.53 3.47
CA SER A 69 -3.78 -0.71 4.85
C SER A 69 -2.90 -1.72 5.62
N GLY A 70 -3.11 -1.86 6.93
CA GLY A 70 -2.35 -2.81 7.76
C GLY A 70 -0.99 -2.31 8.26
N LEU A 71 -0.69 -1.02 8.07
CA LEU A 71 0.50 -0.36 8.60
C LEU A 71 0.26 0.16 10.03
N LEU A 72 1.33 0.29 10.83
CA LEU A 72 1.24 0.94 12.13
C LEU A 72 1.01 2.46 11.98
N PRO A 73 0.50 3.15 13.02
CA PRO A 73 0.35 4.60 12.98
C PRO A 73 1.65 5.31 12.58
N ASN A 74 1.53 6.25 11.64
CA ASN A 74 2.63 7.05 11.09
C ASN A 74 3.65 6.30 10.21
N GLU A 75 3.32 5.08 9.75
CA GLU A 75 4.14 4.37 8.76
C GLU A 75 3.72 4.64 7.32
N LYS A 76 4.72 4.61 6.42
CA LYS A 76 4.53 4.63 4.97
C LYS A 76 5.46 3.61 4.33
N LEU A 77 4.98 2.92 3.30
CA LEU A 77 5.81 2.04 2.49
C LEU A 77 6.78 2.86 1.62
N VAL A 78 7.98 2.33 1.41
CA VAL A 78 9.06 2.91 0.60
C VAL A 78 9.49 1.99 -0.57
N GLY A 79 8.89 0.81 -0.73
CA GLY A 79 9.15 -0.16 -1.83
C GLY A 79 8.06 -1.25 -1.90
N LEU A 80 8.05 -2.13 -2.94
CA LEU A 80 6.86 -2.95 -3.28
C LEU A 80 7.05 -4.47 -3.60
N LEU A 81 8.24 -5.09 -3.56
CA LEU A 81 8.39 -6.54 -3.87
C LEU A 81 8.52 -7.43 -2.62
N TYR A 82 9.18 -6.90 -1.60
CA TYR A 82 8.80 -6.99 -0.20
C TYR A 82 8.76 -5.53 0.24
N ALA A 83 7.62 -5.08 0.73
CA ALA A 83 7.48 -3.69 1.07
C ALA A 83 8.32 -3.37 2.32
N LEU A 84 8.98 -2.23 2.35
CA LEU A 84 9.70 -1.75 3.53
C LEU A 84 9.02 -0.47 3.99
N SER A 85 8.78 -0.29 5.29
CA SER A 85 8.28 0.98 5.81
C SER A 85 9.42 1.97 6.08
N ASN A 86 9.10 3.25 6.17
CA ASN A 86 9.99 4.31 6.65
C ASN A 86 10.47 4.11 8.10
N GLN A 87 9.89 3.17 8.85
CA GLN A 87 10.31 2.79 10.20
C GLN A 87 11.13 1.50 10.25
N ALA A 88 11.72 1.08 9.12
CA ALA A 88 12.57 -0.11 9.06
C ALA A 88 11.82 -1.39 9.47
N ARG A 89 10.65 -1.62 8.86
CA ARG A 89 9.86 -2.85 9.02
C ARG A 89 9.53 -3.44 7.64
N PRO A 90 9.87 -4.70 7.31
CA PRO A 90 9.43 -5.34 6.10
C PRO A 90 7.98 -5.82 6.25
N TYR A 91 7.27 -5.77 5.13
CA TYR A 91 5.89 -6.18 4.96
C TYR A 91 5.78 -7.00 3.67
N THR A 92 4.83 -7.93 3.63
CA THR A 92 4.28 -8.41 2.35
C THR A 92 3.06 -7.58 1.99
N LEU A 93 2.84 -7.28 0.72
CA LEU A 93 1.73 -6.45 0.28
C LEU A 93 0.88 -7.21 -0.75
N ASN A 94 -0.41 -7.37 -0.45
CA ASN A 94 -1.36 -7.89 -1.42
C ASN A 94 -1.84 -6.74 -2.32
N ALA A 95 -1.43 -6.73 -3.58
CA ALA A 95 -1.78 -5.67 -4.52
C ALA A 95 -3.27 -5.60 -4.87
N ALA A 96 -4.02 -6.69 -4.72
CA ALA A 96 -5.45 -6.71 -4.98
C ALA A 96 -6.26 -6.10 -3.84
N THR A 97 -5.83 -6.29 -2.59
CA THR A 97 -6.55 -5.81 -1.40
C THR A 97 -5.91 -4.59 -0.74
N GLY A 98 -4.69 -4.23 -1.12
CA GLY A 98 -3.91 -3.18 -0.48
C GLY A 98 -3.42 -3.53 0.94
N VAL A 99 -3.66 -4.74 1.42
CA VAL A 99 -3.30 -5.14 2.79
C VAL A 99 -1.80 -5.44 2.87
N ALA A 100 -1.09 -4.68 3.71
CA ALA A 100 0.27 -4.95 4.12
C ALA A 100 0.27 -5.85 5.37
N THR A 101 1.12 -6.87 5.38
CA THR A 101 1.28 -7.80 6.50
C THR A 101 2.69 -7.72 7.04
N PHE A 102 2.83 -7.36 8.31
CA PHE A 102 4.11 -7.19 8.99
C PHE A 102 4.90 -8.51 9.02
N LYS A 103 6.22 -8.41 8.85
CA LYS A 103 7.14 -9.56 8.90
C LYS A 103 8.01 -9.55 10.15
N ALA A 104 8.84 -8.51 10.30
CA ALA A 104 9.79 -8.39 11.42
C ALA A 104 10.14 -6.92 11.66
N ALA A 105 10.67 -6.57 12.83
CA ALA A 105 11.33 -5.27 12.97
C ALA A 105 12.77 -5.44 12.49
N LEU A 106 13.30 -4.52 11.68
CA LEU A 106 14.72 -4.59 11.38
C LEU A 106 15.51 -4.35 12.67
N VAL A 107 16.58 -5.11 12.83
CA VAL A 107 17.56 -4.96 13.91
C VAL A 107 18.95 -5.07 13.30
N ALA A 108 19.92 -4.34 13.84
CA ALA A 108 21.30 -4.47 13.39
C ALA A 108 21.77 -5.91 13.66
N ALA A 109 22.37 -6.54 12.65
CA ALA A 109 22.86 -7.89 12.79
C ALA A 109 23.99 -7.94 13.84
N PRO A 110 24.08 -9.00 14.67
CA PRO A 110 25.20 -9.18 15.57
C PRO A 110 26.53 -9.20 14.81
N GLY A 111 27.52 -8.44 15.28
CA GLY A 111 28.84 -8.37 14.66
C GLY A 111 28.95 -7.47 13.43
N ASP A 112 27.96 -6.61 13.16
CA ASP A 112 28.12 -5.51 12.20
C ASP A 112 28.97 -4.38 12.83
N ASP A 113 30.15 -4.12 12.25
CA ASP A 113 31.09 -3.08 12.71
C ASP A 113 30.61 -1.65 12.40
N ASN A 114 29.62 -1.50 11.52
CA ASN A 114 28.99 -0.22 11.18
C ASN A 114 27.48 -0.39 11.07
N PRO A 115 26.78 -0.66 12.18
CA PRO A 115 25.36 -0.98 12.13
C PRO A 115 24.54 0.19 11.57
N TYR A 116 23.51 -0.14 10.80
CA TYR A 116 22.52 0.86 10.43
C TYR A 116 21.76 1.32 11.69
N THR A 117 21.45 2.61 11.76
CA THR A 117 20.71 3.22 12.89
C THR A 117 19.32 3.70 12.47
N ALA A 118 19.15 4.04 11.19
CA ALA A 118 17.90 4.46 10.59
C ALA A 118 17.94 4.25 9.08
N LEU A 119 16.77 4.19 8.45
CA LEU A 119 16.67 4.39 7.00
C LEU A 119 16.89 5.87 6.70
N THR A 120 17.92 6.16 5.91
CA THR A 120 18.30 7.52 5.52
C THR A 120 18.12 7.66 4.01
N GLY A 121 17.62 8.82 3.57
CA GLY A 121 17.31 9.11 2.17
C GLY A 121 15.84 9.40 1.92
N ARG A 122 15.55 9.86 0.70
CA ARG A 122 14.21 10.19 0.20
C ARG A 122 13.75 9.20 -0.86
N GLN A 123 14.68 8.51 -1.51
CA GLN A 123 14.39 7.53 -2.55
C GLN A 123 15.06 6.22 -2.18
N PHE A 124 14.31 5.12 -2.35
CA PHE A 124 14.78 3.78 -2.00
C PHE A 124 14.61 2.83 -3.19
N GLY A 125 15.67 2.09 -3.49
CA GLY A 125 15.64 0.92 -4.35
C GLY A 125 15.49 -0.32 -3.49
N VAL A 126 14.60 -1.23 -3.87
CA VAL A 126 14.34 -2.47 -3.13
C VAL A 126 14.37 -3.65 -4.10
N ASP A 127 15.14 -4.67 -3.76
CA ASP A 127 15.30 -5.91 -4.55
C ASP A 127 15.21 -7.13 -3.62
N PHE A 128 14.53 -8.19 -4.05
CA PHE A 128 14.38 -9.41 -3.24
C PHE A 128 14.93 -10.61 -3.97
N ASN A 129 15.86 -11.32 -3.33
CA ASN A 129 16.32 -12.63 -3.78
C ASN A 129 15.52 -13.73 -3.05
N PRO A 130 14.59 -14.42 -3.74
CA PRO A 130 13.73 -15.43 -3.13
C PRO A 130 14.44 -16.73 -2.76
N VAL A 131 15.66 -16.98 -3.24
CA VAL A 131 16.41 -18.20 -2.89
C VAL A 131 17.07 -18.06 -1.53
N ALA A 132 17.48 -16.85 -1.16
CA ALA A 132 18.20 -16.58 0.08
C ALA A 132 17.34 -15.88 1.14
N ASP A 133 16.07 -15.60 0.83
CA ASP A 133 15.17 -14.73 1.60
C ASP A 133 15.81 -13.40 1.99
N ARG A 134 16.59 -12.83 1.06
CA ARG A 134 17.31 -11.57 1.30
C ARG A 134 16.68 -10.43 0.53
N LEU A 135 16.31 -9.42 1.31
CA LEU A 135 15.93 -8.11 0.80
C LEU A 135 17.18 -7.22 0.74
N ARG A 136 17.40 -6.56 -0.39
CA ARG A 136 18.37 -5.48 -0.53
C ARG A 136 17.64 -4.16 -0.58
N VAL A 137 18.16 -3.19 0.18
CA VAL A 137 17.62 -1.83 0.25
C VAL A 137 18.77 -0.87 0.00
N VAL A 138 18.62 -0.01 -0.99
CA VAL A 138 19.58 1.07 -1.26
C VAL A 138 18.87 2.42 -1.21
N SER A 139 19.57 3.48 -0.82
CA SER A 139 19.01 4.84 -0.84
C SER A 139 19.84 5.83 -1.65
N ASP A 140 19.23 6.98 -1.95
CA ASP A 140 19.88 8.14 -2.58
C ASP A 140 20.99 8.78 -1.73
N THR A 141 21.05 8.48 -0.42
CA THR A 141 22.13 8.93 0.47
C THR A 141 23.25 7.90 0.61
N GLY A 142 23.24 6.84 -0.20
CA GLY A 142 24.27 5.79 -0.19
C GLY A 142 24.07 4.72 0.87
N LEU A 143 22.92 4.67 1.56
CA LEU A 143 22.59 3.54 2.43
C LEU A 143 22.50 2.28 1.58
N ASN A 144 23.07 1.16 2.03
CA ASN A 144 22.98 -0.14 1.38
C ASN A 144 22.87 -1.24 2.44
N LEU A 145 21.68 -1.84 2.54
CA LEU A 145 21.36 -2.87 3.51
C LEU A 145 21.11 -4.21 2.82
N ARG A 146 21.57 -5.28 3.46
CA ARG A 146 21.09 -6.64 3.22
C ARG A 146 20.32 -7.10 4.44
N ILE A 147 19.07 -7.50 4.25
CA ILE A 147 18.13 -7.81 5.32
C ILE A 147 17.64 -9.25 5.17
N ASP A 148 17.64 -9.98 6.28
CA ASP A 148 16.89 -11.22 6.45
C ASP A 148 15.42 -10.89 6.74
N VAL A 149 14.49 -11.20 5.83
CA VAL A 149 13.08 -10.82 6.03
C VAL A 149 12.35 -11.69 7.06
N THR A 150 12.95 -12.80 7.46
CA THR A 150 12.38 -13.72 8.47
C THR A 150 12.77 -13.28 9.87
N THR A 151 14.04 -12.92 10.07
CA THR A 151 14.56 -12.53 11.39
C THR A 151 14.62 -11.02 11.62
N GLY A 152 14.62 -10.22 10.56
CA GLY A 152 14.82 -8.76 10.62
C GLY A 152 16.28 -8.34 10.72
N ASN A 153 17.24 -9.27 10.78
CA ASN A 153 18.67 -8.94 10.85
C ASN A 153 19.12 -8.21 9.58
N ALA A 154 19.69 -7.02 9.77
CA ALA A 154 20.20 -6.17 8.68
C ALA A 154 21.68 -5.88 8.87
N ILE A 155 22.45 -6.06 7.80
CA ILE A 155 23.87 -5.70 7.71
C ILE A 155 24.01 -4.50 6.78
N LYS A 156 24.78 -3.49 7.19
CA LYS A 156 25.11 -2.31 6.38
C LYS A 156 26.43 -2.52 5.65
N PHE A 157 26.50 -2.05 4.40
CA PHE A 157 27.69 -2.05 3.56
C PHE A 157 28.09 -0.63 3.17
#